data_AF-A0A660PRT4-F1
#
_entry.id   AF-A0A660PRT4-F1
#
_cell.length_a   1.000
_cell.length_b   1.000
_cell.length_c   1.000
_cell.angle_alpha   90.00
_cell.angle_beta   90.00
_cell.angle_gamma   90.00
#
_symmetry.space_group_name_H-M   'P 1'
#
loop_
_entity.id
_entity.type
_entity.pdbx_description
1 polymer ?
#
loop_
_entity_poly.entity_id
_entity_poly.type
_entity_poly.pdbx_seq_one_letter_code
_entity_poly.pdbx_strand_id
1 'polypeptide(L)'
;MAYAGGAATGAAVAAAAIANAAKAAGGIIKMDPEEFIKILNRADKPLVAFAVGGVFSKNYQYITNYRGLFFFCKADNPIQLPGSAEIINCKKIWIPA
;
A
#
# COMPACT_ATOMS: atom_id res chain seq x y z
N MET A 1 -7.20 4.81 44.26
CA MET A 1 -7.00 5.94 43.34
C MET A 1 -5.49 6.13 43.20
N ALA A 2 -4.85 5.61 42.14
CA ALA A 2 -4.61 6.22 40.82
C ALA A 2 -3.08 6.53 40.72
N TYR A 3 -2.32 6.46 39.63
CA TYR A 3 -2.54 6.43 38.18
C TYR A 3 -1.35 5.66 37.55
N ALA A 4 -1.60 4.62 36.76
CA ALA A 4 -0.58 4.00 35.91
C ALA A 4 -0.85 4.41 34.45
N GLY A 5 -0.16 5.43 33.96
CA GLY A 5 -0.34 5.95 32.61
C GLY A 5 0.85 6.78 32.16
N GLY A 6 1.99 6.13 31.88
CA GLY A 6 3.24 6.84 31.54
C GLY A 6 4.16 6.17 30.53
N ALA A 7 3.78 5.03 29.93
CA ALA A 7 4.68 4.29 29.03
C ALA A 7 4.21 4.21 27.55
N ALA A 8 3.01 4.69 27.24
CA ALA A 8 2.43 4.59 25.88
C ALA A 8 2.68 5.81 24.98
N THR A 9 3.38 6.84 25.47
CA THR A 9 3.45 8.18 24.84
C THR A 9 4.74 8.46 24.08
N GLY A 10 5.67 7.51 23.90
CA GLY A 10 6.90 7.72 23.11
C GLY A 10 6.85 7.02 21.74
N ALA A 11 6.52 5.73 21.74
CA ALA A 11 6.48 4.90 20.53
C ALA A 11 5.32 5.28 19.59
N ALA A 12 4.17 5.68 20.14
CA ALA A 12 3.01 6.09 19.35
C ALA A 12 3.26 7.41 18.57
N VAL A 13 4.03 8.33 19.14
CA VAL A 13 4.32 9.65 18.54
C VAL A 13 5.37 9.53 17.44
N ALA A 14 6.38 8.67 17.63
CA ALA A 14 7.37 8.38 16.60
C ALA A 14 6.74 7.72 15.35
N ALA A 15 5.79 6.80 15.54
CA ALA A 15 5.06 6.17 14.44
C ALA A 15 4.16 7.17 13.68
N ALA A 16 3.49 8.08 14.40
CA ALA A 16 2.66 9.12 13.80
C ALA A 16 3.49 10.14 12.99
N ALA A 17 4.69 10.50 13.43
CA ALA A 17 5.58 11.41 12.73
C ALA A 17 6.10 10.81 11.40
N ILE A 18 6.48 9.52 11.40
CA ILE A 18 6.93 8.81 10.19
C ILE A 18 5.78 8.63 9.20
N ALA A 19 4.57 8.38 9.68
CA ALA A 19 3.39 8.23 8.84
C ALA A 19 3.01 9.53 8.09
N ASN A 20 3.16 10.69 8.74
CA ASN A 20 2.89 11.98 8.12
C ASN A 20 3.97 12.41 7.11
N ALA A 21 5.24 12.06 7.35
CA ALA A 21 6.33 12.40 6.42
C ALA A 21 6.21 11.63 5.08
N ALA A 22 5.72 10.40 5.09
CA ALA A 22 5.47 9.62 3.89
C ALA A 22 4.28 10.15 3.05
N LYS A 23 3.29 10.80 3.68
CA LYS A 23 2.19 11.49 2.97
C LYS A 23 2.67 12.69 2.14
N ALA A 24 3.81 13.28 2.49
CA ALA A 24 4.34 14.48 1.82
C ALA A 24 5.08 14.20 0.50
N ALA A 25 5.48 12.94 0.22
CA ALA A 25 6.28 12.59 -0.96
C ALA A 25 5.46 12.24 -2.22
N GLY A 26 4.13 12.28 -2.14
CA GLY A 26 3.19 11.85 -3.17
C GLY A 26 2.14 10.96 -2.53
N GLY A 27 0.88 11.40 -2.56
CA GLY A 27 -0.21 10.67 -1.93
C GLY A 27 -0.31 9.23 -2.46
N ILE A 28 -0.58 8.29 -1.56
CA ILE A 28 -0.93 6.91 -1.95
C ILE A 28 -2.44 6.91 -2.21
N ILE A 29 -2.82 6.71 -3.46
CA ILE A 29 -4.21 6.68 -3.88
C ILE A 29 -4.68 5.23 -3.79
N LYS A 30 -5.58 4.97 -2.84
CA LYS A 30 -6.25 3.68 -2.73
C LYS A 30 -7.40 3.64 -3.73
N MET A 31 -7.50 2.57 -4.50
CA MET A 31 -8.55 2.36 -5.51
C MET A 31 -8.97 0.91 -5.59
N ASP A 32 -10.07 0.68 -6.29
CA ASP A 32 -10.60 -0.65 -6.56
C ASP A 32 -9.78 -1.37 -7.65
N PRO A 33 -9.83 -2.71 -7.68
CA PRO A 33 -9.14 -3.53 -8.68
C PRO A 33 -9.38 -3.11 -10.12
N GLU A 34 -10.61 -2.76 -10.50
CA GLU A 34 -10.95 -2.43 -11.88
C GLU A 34 -10.26 -1.13 -12.34
N GLU A 35 -10.19 -0.12 -11.46
CA GLU A 35 -9.48 1.13 -11.74
C GLU A 35 -7.96 0.93 -11.75
N PHE A 36 -7.45 0.07 -10.87
CA PHE A 36 -6.02 -0.26 -10.86
C PHE A 36 -5.56 -0.84 -12.19
N ILE A 37 -6.32 -1.77 -12.77
CA ILE A 37 -6.02 -2.34 -14.09
C ILE A 37 -6.05 -1.26 -15.18
N LYS A 38 -7.00 -0.31 -15.13
CA LYS A 38 -7.05 0.81 -16.09
C LYS A 38 -5.80 1.68 -16.00
N ILE A 39 -5.22 1.87 -14.82
CA ILE A 39 -3.94 2.58 -14.66
C ILE A 39 -2.78 1.78 -15.25
N LEU A 40 -2.70 0.47 -14.96
CA LEU A 40 -1.64 -0.37 -15.51
C LEU A 40 -1.64 -0.39 -17.04
N ASN A 41 -2.82 -0.44 -17.67
CA ASN A 41 -2.95 -0.43 -19.13
C ASN A 41 -2.55 0.91 -19.78
N ARG A 42 -2.35 1.98 -19.00
CA ARG A 42 -1.84 3.27 -19.51
C ARG A 42 -0.32 3.35 -19.49
N ALA A 43 0.35 2.44 -18.78
CA ALA A 43 1.79 2.32 -18.74
C ALA A 43 2.22 1.22 -19.72
N ASP A 44 3.30 1.44 -20.47
CA ASP A 44 3.83 0.46 -21.42
C ASP A 44 4.36 -0.79 -20.69
N LYS A 45 5.22 -0.57 -19.69
CA LYS A 45 5.81 -1.63 -18.85
C LYS A 45 5.68 -1.25 -17.37
N PRO A 46 4.47 -1.37 -16.77
CA PRO A 46 4.29 -0.97 -15.39
C PRO A 46 5.03 -1.91 -14.44
N LEU A 47 5.68 -1.34 -13.44
CA LEU A 47 6.23 -2.09 -12.31
C LEU A 47 5.14 -2.24 -11.24
N VAL A 48 4.84 -3.46 -10.84
CA VAL A 48 3.83 -3.77 -9.81
C VAL A 48 4.50 -4.53 -8.68
N ALA A 49 4.54 -3.93 -7.49
CA ALA A 49 4.88 -4.69 -6.29
C ALA A 49 3.62 -5.40 -5.78
N PHE A 50 3.76 -6.71 -5.56
CA PHE A 50 2.71 -7.61 -5.12
C PHE A 50 3.04 -8.21 -3.76
N ALA A 51 2.07 -8.21 -2.85
CA ALA A 51 2.19 -8.90 -1.57
C ALA A 51 0.87 -9.59 -1.21
N VAL A 52 0.97 -10.71 -0.50
CA VAL A 52 -0.18 -11.35 0.15
C VAL A 52 -0.18 -10.93 1.60
N GLY A 53 -1.30 -10.39 2.08
CA GLY A 53 -1.47 -9.93 3.44
C GLY A 53 -2.80 -10.35 4.05
N GLY A 54 -3.18 -9.62 5.12
CA GLY A 54 -4.38 -9.89 5.89
C GLY A 54 -4.09 -10.57 7.22
N VAL A 55 -4.73 -10.07 8.27
CA VAL A 55 -4.56 -10.57 9.65
C VAL A 55 -5.63 -11.61 9.99
N PHE A 56 -6.83 -11.45 9.42
CA PHE A 56 -7.98 -12.34 9.66
C PHE A 56 -8.39 -13.12 8.40
N SER A 57 -8.43 -12.47 7.24
CA SER A 57 -8.66 -13.09 5.94
C SER A 57 -7.53 -12.73 4.97
N LYS A 58 -7.18 -13.67 4.09
CA LYS A 58 -6.18 -13.46 3.04
C LYS A 58 -6.63 -12.34 2.12
N ASN A 59 -5.76 -11.38 1.85
CA ASN A 59 -5.96 -10.38 0.79
C ASN A 59 -4.72 -10.26 -0.08
N TYR A 60 -4.94 -9.85 -1.31
CA TYR A 60 -3.93 -9.63 -2.33
C TYR A 60 -3.74 -8.13 -2.47
N GLN A 61 -2.49 -7.67 -2.36
CA GLN A 61 -2.15 -6.25 -2.31
C GLN A 61 -1.21 -5.91 -3.45
N TYR A 62 -1.49 -4.79 -4.12
CA TYR A 62 -0.76 -4.35 -5.29
C TYR A 62 -0.46 -2.86 -5.15
N ILE A 63 0.76 -2.45 -5.49
CA ILE A 63 1.12 -1.04 -5.60
C ILE A 63 1.94 -0.82 -6.86
N THR A 64 1.65 0.29 -7.55
CA THR A 64 2.40 0.74 -8.73
C THR A 64 2.63 2.24 -8.67
N ASN A 65 3.54 2.74 -9.48
CA ASN A 65 3.70 4.17 -9.73
C ASN A 65 3.19 4.49 -11.14
N TYR A 66 2.45 5.58 -11.27
CA TYR A 66 2.15 6.16 -12.56
C TYR A 66 2.21 7.68 -12.48
N ARG A 67 3.05 8.29 -13.33
CA ARG A 67 3.25 9.75 -13.41
C ARG A 67 3.55 10.41 -12.05
N GLY A 68 4.38 9.77 -11.23
CA GLY A 68 4.80 10.33 -9.94
C GLY A 68 3.80 10.12 -8.80
N LEU A 69 2.69 9.43 -9.04
CA LEU A 69 1.71 9.06 -8.01
C LEU A 69 1.77 7.56 -7.73
N PHE A 70 1.54 7.18 -6.48
CA PHE A 70 1.45 5.77 -6.09
C PHE A 70 0.00 5.34 -6.01
N PHE A 71 -0.32 4.26 -6.73
CA PHE A 71 -1.66 3.67 -6.76
C PHE A 71 -1.62 2.35 -6.05
N PHE A 72 -2.53 2.18 -5.10
CA PHE A 72 -2.63 0.99 -4.26
C PHE A 72 -4.00 0.35 -4.40
N CYS A 73 -4.00 -0.98 -4.53
CA CYS A 73 -5.21 -1.77 -4.61
C CYS A 73 -5.14 -2.98 -3.68
N LYS A 74 -6.27 -3.34 -3.08
CA LYS A 74 -6.49 -4.62 -2.39
C LYS A 74 -7.58 -5.39 -3.11
N ALA A 75 -7.41 -6.70 -3.23
CA ALA A 75 -8.40 -7.61 -3.78
C ALA A 75 -8.53 -8.86 -2.89
N ASP A 76 -9.73 -9.44 -2.83
CA ASP A 76 -9.98 -10.69 -2.11
C ASP A 76 -9.49 -11.91 -2.91
N ASN A 77 -9.39 -11.77 -4.24
CA ASN A 77 -8.85 -12.76 -5.17
C ASN A 77 -7.68 -12.18 -5.97
N PRO A 78 -6.75 -13.01 -6.47
CA PRO A 78 -5.69 -12.53 -7.35
C PRO A 78 -6.27 -11.86 -8.60
N ILE A 79 -5.79 -10.66 -8.94
CA ILE A 79 -6.20 -9.97 -10.16
C ILE A 79 -5.28 -10.35 -11.32
N GLN A 80 -5.82 -10.41 -12.53
CA GLN A 80 -5.01 -10.62 -13.73
C GLN A 80 -4.32 -9.31 -14.10
N LEU A 81 -2.99 -9.29 -13.96
CA LEU A 81 -2.17 -8.15 -14.36
C LEU A 81 -1.91 -8.19 -15.87
N PRO A 82 -1.71 -7.03 -16.54
CA PRO A 82 -1.32 -7.01 -17.95
C PRO A 82 -0.02 -7.79 -18.19
N GLY A 83 0.11 -8.46 -19.34
CA GLY A 83 1.29 -9.26 -19.67
C GLY A 83 2.58 -8.44 -19.80
N SER A 84 2.48 -7.11 -19.98
CA SER A 84 3.63 -6.20 -19.98
C SER A 84 4.06 -5.74 -18.58
N ALA A 85 3.31 -6.10 -17.54
CA ALA A 85 3.61 -5.70 -16.18
C ALA A 85 4.78 -6.52 -15.61
N GLU A 86 5.78 -5.82 -15.08
CA GLU A 86 6.85 -6.43 -14.30
C GLU A 86 6.37 -6.59 -12.86
N ILE A 87 6.50 -7.80 -12.30
CA ILE A 87 5.98 -8.12 -10.97
C ILE A 87 7.14 -8.32 -10.01
N ILE A 88 7.16 -7.52 -8.94
CA ILE A 88 8.05 -7.73 -7.80
C ILE A 88 7.24 -8.36 -6.66
N ASN A 89 7.63 -9.57 -6.26
CA ASN A 89 7.05 -10.24 -5.10
C ASN A 89 7.68 -9.68 -3.82
N CYS A 90 6.87 -9.04 -2.99
CA CYS A 90 7.30 -8.45 -1.72
C CYS A 90 6.67 -9.20 -0.54
N LYS A 91 7.39 -9.26 0.59
CA LYS A 91 6.85 -9.85 1.83
C LYS A 91 5.66 -9.06 2.40
N LYS A 92 5.68 -7.73 2.27
CA LYS A 92 4.66 -6.84 2.82
C LYS A 92 4.70 -5.49 2.09
N ILE A 93 3.53 -4.95 1.76
CA ILE A 93 3.37 -3.55 1.37
C ILE A 93 2.96 -2.78 2.63
N TRP A 94 3.79 -1.85 3.08
CA TRP A 94 3.49 -0.99 4.21
C TRP A 94 2.97 0.35 3.72
N ILE A 95 1.75 0.71 4.14
CA ILE A 95 1.12 1.99 3.84
C ILE A 95 0.90 2.71 5.16
N PRO A 96 1.49 3.91 5.33
CA PRO A 96 1.27 4.71 6.53
C PRO A 96 -0.19 5.16 6.59
N ALA A 97 -0.80 5.00 7.77
CA ALA A 97 -2.15 5.48 8.06
C ALA A 97 -2.17 6.99 8.32
#